data_AF-A0A1F8NFG8-F1
#
_entry.id   AF-A0A1F8NFG8-F1
#
_cell.length_a   1.000
_cell.length_b   1.000
_cell.length_c   1.000
_cell.angle_alpha   90.00
_cell.angle_beta   90.00
_cell.angle_gamma   90.00
#
_symmetry.space_group_name_H-M   'P 1'
#
loop_
_entity.id
_entity.type
_entity.pdbx_description
1 polymer ?
#
loop_
_entity_poly.entity_id
_entity_poly.type
_entity_poly.pdbx_seq_one_letter_code
_entity_poly.pdbx_strand_id
1 'polypeptide(L)'
;MEPVSKRAALECLENDWPSLAKRFMSLPAQEKEKFLDRQGFAGFADLLSHIIAWWGEALTNIQAAAKDADFKTRTYDVDRFNAEAIKAKFGKDEEAVIREFEDARKRLMEAVSALTEAQIANGEIQKQLYWMITNHCAEHKL
;
A
#
# COMPACT_ATOMS: atom_id res chain seq x y z
N MET A 1 13.01 -4.49 -13.59
CA MET A 1 12.31 -4.85 -12.34
C MET A 1 12.30 -6.37 -12.29
N GLU A 2 12.82 -6.95 -11.22
CA GLU A 2 12.74 -8.40 -11.00
C GLU A 2 11.26 -8.81 -10.78
N PRO A 3 10.80 -9.95 -11.33
CA PRO A 3 9.44 -10.43 -11.10
C PRO A 3 9.15 -10.67 -9.61
N VAL A 4 8.01 -10.18 -9.14
CA VAL A 4 7.52 -10.42 -7.80
C VAL A 4 6.71 -11.71 -7.78
N SER A 5 7.15 -12.66 -6.97
CA SER A 5 6.39 -13.88 -6.71
C SER A 5 5.16 -13.59 -5.85
N LYS A 6 4.10 -14.39 -6.03
CA LYS A 6 2.91 -14.36 -5.17
C LYS A 6 3.28 -14.43 -3.68
N ARG A 7 4.17 -15.36 -3.35
CA ARG A 7 4.65 -15.58 -1.98
C ARG A 7 5.27 -14.32 -1.40
N ALA A 8 6.18 -13.66 -2.13
CA ALA A 8 6.82 -12.43 -1.67
C ALA A 8 5.81 -11.30 -1.42
N ALA A 9 4.84 -11.12 -2.31
CA ALA A 9 3.78 -10.12 -2.12
C ALA A 9 2.92 -10.43 -0.88
N LEU A 10 2.53 -11.69 -0.68
CA LEU A 10 1.77 -12.12 0.47
C LEU A 10 2.56 -12.00 1.78
N GLU A 11 3.85 -12.32 1.77
CA GLU A 11 4.73 -12.18 2.95
C GLU A 11 4.78 -10.72 3.44
N CYS A 12 4.91 -9.75 2.54
CA CYS A 12 4.86 -8.33 2.91
C CYS A 12 3.49 -7.95 3.50
N LEU A 13 2.39 -8.39 2.88
CA LEU A 13 1.03 -8.08 3.35
C LEU A 13 0.68 -8.76 4.67
N GLU A 14 1.21 -9.94 4.94
CA GLU A 14 0.89 -10.75 6.13
C GLU A 14 1.80 -10.43 7.32
N ASN A 15 3.07 -10.08 7.09
CA ASN A 15 4.05 -9.99 8.17
C ASN A 15 4.61 -8.59 8.38
N ASP A 16 4.98 -7.89 7.31
CA ASP A 16 5.64 -6.60 7.44
C ASP A 16 4.61 -5.48 7.71
N TRP A 17 3.60 -5.34 6.87
CA TRP A 17 2.61 -4.27 6.97
C TRP A 17 1.81 -4.22 8.29
N PRO A 18 1.31 -5.34 8.84
CA PRO A 18 0.57 -5.30 10.11
C PRO A 18 1.42 -4.84 11.29
N SER A 19 2.75 -4.98 11.17
CA SER A 19 3.67 -4.56 12.22
C SER A 19 3.92 -3.06 12.22
N LEU A 20 3.64 -2.35 11.12
CA LEU A 20 3.96 -0.93 10.96
C LEU A 20 3.28 -0.06 12.03
N ALA A 21 1.96 -0.11 12.12
CA ALA A 21 1.20 0.69 13.08
C ALA A 21 1.59 0.35 14.52
N LYS A 22 1.71 -0.94 14.84
CA LYS A 22 2.13 -1.39 16.18
C LYS A 22 3.53 -0.86 16.54
N ARG A 23 4.51 -0.98 15.64
CA ARG A 23 5.89 -0.50 15.85
C ARG A 23 5.92 1.01 15.97
N PHE A 24 5.25 1.72 15.06
CA PHE A 24 5.16 3.17 15.13
C PHE A 24 4.58 3.63 16.48
N MET A 25 3.46 3.06 16.91
CA MET A 25 2.80 3.47 18.16
C MET A 25 3.64 3.21 19.41
N SER A 26 4.54 2.23 19.37
CA SER A 26 5.45 1.90 20.47
C SER A 26 6.74 2.70 20.48
N LEU A 27 7.01 3.53 19.47
CA LEU A 27 8.16 4.44 19.46
C LEU A 27 8.00 5.60 20.47
N PRO A 28 9.11 6.10 21.04
CA PRO A 28 9.16 7.40 21.69
C PRO A 28 8.77 8.54 20.74
N ALA A 29 8.21 9.63 21.28
CA ALA A 29 7.74 10.77 20.48
C ALA A 29 8.80 11.31 19.50
N GLN A 30 10.05 11.48 19.96
CA GLN A 30 11.13 11.96 19.11
C GLN A 30 11.45 11.03 17.92
N GLU A 31 11.33 9.71 18.11
CA GLU A 31 11.58 8.74 17.03
C GLU A 31 10.38 8.67 16.06
N LYS A 32 9.16 8.90 16.55
CA LYS A 32 7.98 9.09 15.68
C LYS A 32 8.15 10.30 14.76
N GLU A 33 8.57 11.43 15.31
CA GLU A 33 8.82 12.66 14.56
C GLU A 33 9.91 12.46 13.49
N LYS A 34 11.05 11.87 13.87
CA LYS A 34 12.14 11.56 12.91
C LYS A 34 11.67 10.61 11.80
N PHE A 35 10.88 9.60 12.15
CA PHE A 35 10.33 8.69 11.15
C PHE A 35 9.43 9.45 10.17
N LEU A 36 8.45 10.21 10.66
CA LEU A 36 7.52 10.95 9.82
C LEU A 36 8.22 12.01 8.95
N ASP A 37 9.21 12.72 9.47
CA ASP A 37 10.02 13.69 8.73
C ASP A 37 10.77 13.03 7.57
N ARG A 38 11.43 11.88 7.82
CA ARG A 38 12.08 11.10 6.76
C ARG A 38 11.11 10.64 5.67
N GLN A 39 9.86 10.37 6.05
CA GLN A 39 8.82 9.93 5.12
C GLN A 39 8.14 11.11 4.41
N GLY A 40 8.33 12.35 4.90
CA GLY A 40 7.73 13.55 4.33
C GLY A 40 6.26 13.77 4.69
N PHE A 41 5.78 13.20 5.81
CA PHE A 41 4.39 13.35 6.26
C PHE A 41 4.30 14.09 7.59
N ALA A 42 3.27 14.92 7.76
CA ALA A 42 3.06 15.68 9.00
C ALA A 42 2.54 14.81 10.15
N GLY A 43 1.84 13.72 9.83
CA GLY A 43 1.28 12.79 10.80
C GLY A 43 1.21 11.36 10.29
N PHE A 44 1.05 10.41 11.20
CA PHE A 44 0.96 9.00 10.85
C PHE A 44 -0.33 8.68 10.09
N ALA A 45 -1.43 9.35 10.45
CA ALA A 45 -2.67 9.29 9.67
C ALA A 45 -2.46 9.72 8.20
N ASP A 46 -1.63 10.72 7.92
CA ASP A 46 -1.37 11.18 6.55
C ASP A 46 -0.57 10.12 5.75
N LEU A 47 0.47 9.56 6.37
CA LEU A 47 1.24 8.45 5.80
C LEU A 47 0.33 7.25 5.48
N LEU A 48 -0.50 6.83 6.42
CA LEU A 48 -1.43 5.72 6.20
C LEU A 48 -2.47 6.04 5.13
N SER A 49 -2.95 7.28 5.05
CA SER A 49 -3.90 7.73 4.03
C SER A 49 -3.32 7.60 2.63
N HIS A 50 -2.05 7.98 2.45
CA HIS A 50 -1.30 7.76 1.22
C HIS A 50 -1.20 6.26 0.87
N ILE A 51 -0.80 5.42 1.83
CA ILE A 51 -0.65 3.98 1.59
C ILE A 51 -1.98 3.32 1.20
N ILE A 52 -3.06 3.64 1.93
CA ILE A 52 -4.41 3.15 1.65
C ILE A 52 -4.84 3.49 0.23
N ALA A 53 -4.57 4.72 -0.23
CA ALA A 53 -4.97 5.16 -1.57
C ALA A 53 -4.27 4.34 -2.66
N TRP A 54 -2.95 4.14 -2.55
CA TRP A 54 -2.20 3.32 -3.50
C TRP A 54 -2.61 1.85 -3.49
N TRP A 55 -2.96 1.31 -2.32
CA TRP A 55 -3.54 -0.03 -2.25
C TRP A 55 -4.92 -0.14 -2.90
N GLY A 56 -5.75 0.90 -2.81
CA GLY A 56 -7.03 0.97 -3.50
C GLY A 56 -6.87 0.93 -5.03
N GLU A 57 -5.89 1.68 -5.55
CA GLU A 57 -5.54 1.64 -6.98
C GLU A 57 -4.98 0.28 -7.37
N ALA A 58 -4.07 -0.30 -6.56
CA ALA A 58 -3.52 -1.63 -6.78
C ALA A 58 -4.61 -2.69 -6.86
N LEU A 59 -5.54 -2.68 -5.91
CA LEU A 59 -6.68 -3.60 -5.87
C LEU A 59 -7.51 -3.51 -7.15
N THR A 60 -7.88 -2.29 -7.55
CA THR A 60 -8.67 -2.03 -8.76
C THR A 60 -7.94 -2.53 -10.01
N ASN A 61 -6.66 -2.19 -10.14
CA ASN A 61 -5.83 -2.54 -11.28
C ASN A 61 -5.59 -4.07 -11.37
N ILE A 62 -5.32 -4.73 -10.24
CA ILE A 62 -5.17 -6.19 -10.20
C ILE A 62 -6.46 -6.87 -10.66
N GLN A 63 -7.61 -6.43 -10.15
CA GLN A 63 -8.90 -7.04 -10.51
C GLN A 63 -9.25 -6.81 -12.00
N ALA A 64 -8.91 -5.66 -12.57
CA ALA A 64 -9.12 -5.38 -13.98
C ALA A 64 -8.19 -6.22 -14.86
N ALA A 65 -6.89 -6.20 -14.59
CA ALA A 65 -5.88 -6.97 -15.33
C ALA A 65 -6.06 -8.49 -15.21
N ALA A 66 -6.64 -8.97 -14.11
CA ALA A 66 -6.97 -10.38 -13.93
C ALA A 66 -8.11 -10.86 -14.84
N LYS A 67 -8.98 -9.94 -15.29
CA LYS A 67 -10.13 -10.21 -16.18
C LYS A 67 -9.84 -9.89 -17.64
N ASP A 68 -8.93 -8.95 -17.88
CA ASP A 68 -8.57 -8.45 -19.19
C ASP A 68 -7.05 -8.36 -19.31
N ALA A 69 -6.47 -9.22 -20.16
CA ALA A 69 -5.03 -9.27 -20.38
C ALA A 69 -4.49 -8.01 -21.09
N ASP A 70 -5.34 -7.28 -21.81
CA ASP A 70 -4.97 -6.07 -22.55
C ASP A 70 -5.11 -4.80 -21.71
N PHE A 71 -5.65 -4.90 -20.49
CA PHE A 71 -5.74 -3.80 -19.54
C PHE A 71 -4.40 -3.07 -19.39
N LYS A 72 -4.48 -1.75 -19.20
CA LYS A 72 -3.34 -0.88 -18.90
C LYS A 72 -3.66 0.01 -17.72
N THR A 73 -2.72 0.06 -16.78
CA THR A 73 -2.80 0.96 -15.64
C THR A 73 -2.69 2.41 -16.10
N ARG A 74 -3.45 3.31 -15.47
CA ARG A 74 -3.36 4.74 -15.73
C ARG A 74 -2.09 5.32 -15.12
N THR A 75 -1.62 6.42 -15.68
CA THR A 75 -0.57 7.26 -15.10
C THR A 75 -1.17 8.32 -14.19
N TYR A 76 -0.46 8.69 -13.12
CA TYR A 76 -0.91 9.68 -12.15
C TYR A 76 0.08 10.84 -12.11
N ASP A 77 -0.46 12.03 -11.85
CA ASP A 77 0.27 13.06 -11.13
C ASP A 77 0.35 12.60 -9.67
N VAL A 78 1.51 12.07 -9.28
CA VAL A 78 1.73 11.41 -7.99
C VAL A 78 1.58 12.40 -6.83
N ASP A 79 2.10 13.61 -6.97
CA ASP A 79 2.02 14.64 -5.93
C ASP A 79 0.58 15.06 -5.69
N ARG A 80 -0.16 15.31 -6.78
CA ARG A 80 -1.58 15.63 -6.67
C ARG A 80 -2.39 14.48 -6.06
N PHE A 81 -2.14 13.24 -6.51
CA PHE A 81 -2.84 12.07 -5.98
C PHE A 81 -2.61 11.91 -4.47
N ASN A 82 -1.35 12.05 -4.03
CA ASN A 82 -1.00 11.97 -2.61
C ASN A 82 -1.68 13.08 -1.80
N ALA A 83 -1.68 14.31 -2.30
CA ALA A 83 -2.35 15.42 -1.63
C ALA A 83 -3.87 15.21 -1.51
N GLU A 84 -4.51 14.67 -2.54
CA GLU A 84 -5.94 14.33 -2.51
C GLU A 84 -6.23 13.19 -1.53
N ALA A 85 -5.37 12.17 -1.44
CA ALA A 85 -5.49 11.07 -0.49
C ALA A 85 -5.46 11.54 0.98
N ILE A 86 -4.50 12.42 1.31
CA ILE A 86 -4.38 13.03 2.64
C ILE A 86 -5.62 13.88 2.93
N LYS A 87 -6.01 14.75 2.00
CA LYS A 87 -7.17 15.63 2.16
C LYS A 87 -8.47 14.84 2.40
N ALA A 88 -8.65 13.70 1.75
CA ALA A 88 -9.83 12.85 1.90
C ALA A 88 -9.99 12.25 3.31
N LYS A 89 -8.94 12.28 4.13
CA LYS A 89 -8.93 11.77 5.51
C LYS A 89 -8.68 12.87 6.54
N PHE A 90 -8.59 14.13 6.10
CA PHE A 90 -8.37 15.27 6.98
C PHE A 90 -9.44 15.33 8.10
N GLY A 91 -8.99 15.47 9.35
CA GLY A 91 -9.86 15.52 10.52
C GLY A 91 -10.41 14.18 10.98
N LYS A 92 -10.06 13.06 10.33
CA LYS A 92 -10.33 11.73 10.89
C LYS A 92 -9.43 11.44 12.07
N ASP A 93 -9.97 10.68 13.01
CA ASP A 93 -9.22 10.10 14.11
C ASP A 93 -8.16 9.10 13.62
N GLU A 94 -6.98 9.12 14.24
CA GLU A 94 -5.85 8.28 13.83
C GLU A 94 -6.16 6.79 13.96
N GLU A 95 -6.87 6.36 15.00
CA GLU A 95 -7.27 4.95 15.14
C GLU A 95 -8.26 4.53 14.05
N ALA A 96 -9.13 5.43 13.61
CA ALA A 96 -10.02 5.16 12.48
C ALA A 96 -9.23 4.94 11.18
N VAL A 97 -8.19 5.74 10.94
CA VAL A 97 -7.31 5.55 9.77
C VAL A 97 -6.51 4.25 9.87
N ILE A 98 -6.04 3.88 11.06
CA ILE A 98 -5.37 2.57 11.29
C ILE A 98 -6.32 1.40 10.98
N ARG A 99 -7.59 1.47 11.39
CA ARG A 99 -8.58 0.44 11.05
C ARG A 99 -8.81 0.35 9.54
N GLU A 100 -8.95 1.48 8.87
CA GLU A 100 -9.10 1.53 7.41
C GLU A 100 -7.87 0.97 6.67
N PHE A 101 -6.66 1.22 7.19
CA PHE A 101 -5.43 0.62 6.71
C PHE A 101 -5.45 -0.90 6.79
N GLU A 102 -5.81 -1.47 7.94
CA GLU A 102 -5.89 -2.92 8.11
C GLU A 102 -6.95 -3.57 7.20
N ASP A 103 -8.09 -2.90 7.02
CA ASP A 103 -9.14 -3.39 6.12
C ASP A 103 -8.71 -3.34 4.65
N ALA A 104 -8.02 -2.27 4.23
CA ALA A 104 -7.45 -2.17 2.88
C ALA A 104 -6.40 -3.26 2.63
N ARG A 105 -5.51 -3.51 3.60
CA ARG A 105 -4.50 -4.56 3.55
C ARG A 105 -5.12 -5.95 3.34
N LYS A 106 -6.16 -6.29 4.12
CA LYS A 106 -6.84 -7.58 4.03
C LYS A 106 -7.48 -7.78 2.66
N ARG A 107 -8.16 -6.75 2.13
CA ARG A 107 -8.77 -6.81 0.78
C ARG A 107 -7.72 -7.03 -0.31
N LEU A 108 -6.57 -6.34 -0.20
CA LEU A 108 -5.47 -6.51 -1.14
C LEU A 108 -4.85 -7.92 -1.03
N MET A 109 -4.68 -8.43 0.20
CA MET A 109 -4.18 -9.78 0.45
C MET A 109 -5.11 -10.84 -0.12
N GLU A 110 -6.43 -10.70 0.04
CA GLU A 110 -7.43 -11.59 -0.56
C GLU A 110 -7.34 -11.56 -2.09
N ALA A 111 -7.24 -10.37 -2.70
CA ALA A 111 -7.13 -10.23 -4.15
C ALA A 111 -5.85 -10.88 -4.69
N VAL A 112 -4.70 -10.66 -4.05
CA VAL A 112 -3.42 -11.30 -4.44
C VAL A 112 -3.49 -12.81 -4.23
N SER A 113 -4.09 -13.28 -3.14
CA SER A 113 -4.27 -14.71 -2.85
C SER A 113 -5.12 -15.42 -3.90
N ALA A 114 -6.09 -14.73 -4.49
CA ALA A 114 -6.98 -15.29 -5.52
C ALA A 114 -6.33 -15.39 -6.92
N LEU A 115 -5.18 -14.74 -7.15
CA LEU A 115 -4.52 -14.79 -8.46
C LEU A 115 -3.94 -16.17 -8.77
N THR A 116 -4.12 -16.60 -10.02
CA THR A 116 -3.41 -17.75 -10.59
C THR A 116 -1.99 -17.37 -11.01
N GLU A 117 -1.10 -18.36 -11.15
CA GLU A 117 0.27 -18.13 -11.62
C GLU A 117 0.30 -17.46 -13.01
N ALA A 118 -0.63 -17.81 -13.90
CA ALA A 118 -0.76 -17.19 -15.22
C ALA A 118 -1.13 -15.70 -15.12
N GLN A 119 -2.02 -15.33 -14.20
CA GLN A 119 -2.37 -13.92 -13.96
C GLN A 119 -1.22 -13.18 -13.29
N ILE A 120 -0.48 -13.82 -12.38
CA ILE A 120 0.71 -13.21 -11.77
C ILE A 120 1.76 -12.88 -12.83
N ALA A 121 1.90 -13.67 -13.89
CA ALA A 121 2.81 -13.38 -15.00
C ALA A 121 2.37 -12.16 -15.85
N ASN A 122 1.15 -11.63 -15.68
CA ASN A 122 0.70 -10.43 -16.37
C ASN A 122 1.54 -9.21 -15.94
N GLY A 123 2.07 -8.48 -16.91
CA GLY A 123 2.96 -7.33 -16.66
C GLY A 123 2.32 -6.19 -15.86
N GLU A 124 1.01 -5.94 -16.01
CA GLU A 124 0.33 -4.92 -15.21
C GLU A 124 0.14 -5.37 -13.76
N ILE A 125 -0.17 -6.65 -13.54
CA ILE A 125 -0.23 -7.23 -12.19
C ILE A 125 1.15 -7.17 -11.55
N GLN A 126 2.21 -7.54 -12.27
CA GLN A 126 3.59 -7.44 -11.78
C GLN A 126 3.96 -6.02 -11.34
N LYS A 127 3.56 -5.00 -12.10
CA LYS A 127 3.75 -3.59 -11.70
C LYS A 127 3.07 -3.27 -10.37
N GLN A 128 1.83 -3.76 -10.16
CA GLN A 128 1.12 -3.53 -8.91
C GLN A 128 1.78 -4.26 -7.74
N LEU A 129 2.15 -5.53 -7.93
CA LEU A 129 2.83 -6.32 -6.90
C LEU A 129 4.17 -5.68 -6.49
N TYR A 130 4.92 -5.15 -7.46
CA TYR A 130 6.18 -4.49 -7.15
C TYR A 130 5.98 -3.11 -6.53
N TRP A 131 5.37 -2.16 -7.27
CA TRP A 131 5.38 -0.76 -6.86
C TRP A 131 4.52 -0.50 -5.65
N MET A 132 3.35 -1.15 -5.56
CA MET A 132 2.34 -0.83 -4.55
C MET A 132 2.44 -1.72 -3.31
N ILE A 133 3.12 -2.87 -3.42
CA ILE A 133 3.20 -3.87 -2.35
C ILE A 133 4.64 -4.04 -1.87
N THR A 134 5.53 -4.65 -2.64
CA THR A 134 6.86 -5.03 -2.12
C THR A 134 7.82 -3.87 -1.99
N ASN A 135 7.91 -2.99 -3.01
CA ASN A 135 8.76 -1.80 -2.95
C ASN A 135 8.24 -0.82 -1.90
N HIS A 136 6.93 -0.58 -1.92
CA HIS A 136 6.24 0.29 -0.97
C HIS A 136 6.43 -0.17 0.49
N CYS A 137 6.39 -1.49 0.71
CA CYS A 137 6.67 -2.07 2.02
C CYS A 137 8.10 -1.80 2.49
N ALA A 138 9.08 -1.85 1.58
CA ALA A 138 10.47 -1.56 1.91
C ALA A 138 10.68 -0.05 2.18
N GLU A 139 10.03 0.81 1.41
CA GLU A 139 10.10 2.27 1.52
C GLU A 139 9.59 2.79 2.87
N HIS A 140 8.48 2.21 3.35
CA HIS A 140 7.84 2.61 4.60
C HIS A 140 8.23 1.76 5.81
N LYS A 141 9.28 0.94 5.68
CA LYS A 141 9.71 0.07 6.76
C LYS A 141 10.25 0.89 7.95
N LEU A 142 9.76 0.50 9.12
CA LEU A 142 10.18 0.96 10.44
C LEU A 142 11.23 0.02 11.04
#